data_AF-A0A4Q6GVM4-F1
#
_entry.id   AF-A0A4Q6GVM4-F1
#
_cell.length_a   1.000
_cell.length_b   1.000
_cell.length_c   1.000
_cell.angle_alpha   90.00
_cell.angle_beta   90.00
_cell.angle_gamma   90.00
#
_symmetry.space_group_name_H-M   'P 1'
#
loop_
_entity.id
_entity.type
_entity.pdbx_description
1 polymer ?
#
loop_
_entity_poly.entity_id
_entity_poly.type
_entity_poly.pdbx_seq_one_letter_code
_entity_poly.pdbx_strand_id
1 'polypeptide(L)'
;MANTSHRYRISVTPVESDGLQCHGRCAIEFEHSCHDDWMRILEAMQQQRGLTGDERAALTVGTKLLSGLMLDHRKDADDLFAPLRPHMGEFIKGLKQRNSGA
;
A
#
# COMPACT_ATOMS: atom_id res chain seq x y z
N MET A 1 -22.82 0.05 12.86
CA MET A 1 -21.36 0.24 13.02
C MET A 1 -20.89 1.04 11.83
N ALA A 2 -20.36 2.25 12.03
CA ALA A 2 -19.93 3.09 10.92
C ALA A 2 -18.86 2.33 10.13
N ASN A 3 -19.19 1.94 8.90
CA ASN A 3 -18.26 1.35 7.96
C ASN A 3 -17.34 2.48 7.48
N THR A 4 -16.38 2.87 8.32
CA THR A 4 -15.43 3.94 7.99
C THR A 4 -14.46 3.40 6.96
N SER A 5 -14.88 3.45 5.70
CA SER A 5 -13.99 3.29 4.57
C SER A 5 -13.18 4.58 4.43
N HIS A 6 -11.87 4.46 4.57
CA HIS A 6 -10.92 5.49 4.23
C HIS A 6 -10.76 5.54 2.71
N ARG A 7 -10.60 6.74 2.14
CA ARG A 7 -10.33 6.93 0.72
C ARG A 7 -9.04 7.71 0.55
N TYR A 8 -8.13 7.14 -0.24
CA TYR A 8 -6.83 7.72 -0.52
C TYR A 8 -6.76 8.07 -2.00
N ARG A 9 -6.18 9.23 -2.31
CA ARG A 9 -5.77 9.60 -3.67
C ARG A 9 -4.28 9.31 -3.81
N ILE A 10 -3.94 8.54 -4.84
CA ILE A 10 -2.57 8.21 -5.18
C ILE A 10 -2.23 8.98 -6.45
N SER A 11 -1.12 9.72 -6.43
CA SER A 11 -0.56 10.39 -7.59
C SER A 11 0.91 10.01 -7.71
N VAL A 12 1.31 9.46 -8.85
CA VAL A 12 2.71 9.12 -9.17
C VAL A 12 3.17 10.02 -10.29
N THR A 13 4.07 10.96 -9.98
CA THR A 13 4.64 11.92 -10.92
C THR A 13 6.11 11.55 -11.18
N PRO A 14 6.56 11.38 -12.44
CA PRO A 14 7.97 11.23 -12.75
C PRO A 14 8.78 12.44 -12.28
N VAL A 15 9.96 12.19 -11.72
CA VAL A 15 10.92 13.26 -11.44
C VAL A 15 11.80 13.42 -12.67
N GLU A 16 11.66 14.56 -13.36
CA GLU A 16 12.48 14.87 -14.53
C GLU A 16 13.93 15.12 -14.12
N SER A 17 14.87 14.71 -14.97
CA SER A 17 16.31 14.86 -14.71
C SER A 17 16.80 16.31 -14.64
N ASP A 18 16.00 17.26 -15.13
CA ASP A 18 16.27 18.70 -15.12
C ASP A 18 15.66 19.43 -13.90
N GLY A 19 14.94 18.72 -13.03
CA GLY A 19 14.25 19.28 -11.88
C GLY A 19 13.05 20.18 -12.25
N LEU A 20 12.67 20.25 -13.53
CA LEU A 20 11.49 20.97 -13.99
C LEU A 20 10.24 20.12 -13.74
N GLN A 21 9.10 20.81 -13.63
CA GLN A 21 7.81 20.12 -13.62
C GLN A 21 7.60 19.47 -14.98
N CYS A 22 7.21 18.20 -14.99
CA CYS A 22 6.84 17.50 -16.22
C CYS A 22 5.67 18.24 -16.90
N HIS A 23 5.77 18.45 -18.21
CA HIS A 23 4.75 19.14 -19.01
C HIS A 23 3.87 18.12 -19.77
N GLY A 24 2.57 18.05 -19.48
CA GLY A 24 1.60 17.17 -20.17
C GLY A 24 0.95 16.11 -19.28
N ARG A 25 0.77 14.88 -19.79
CA ARG A 25 0.26 13.72 -19.01
C ARG A 25 1.36 13.19 -18.11
N CYS A 26 1.55 13.84 -16.98
CA CYS A 26 2.71 13.68 -16.12
C CYS A 26 2.42 13.01 -14.78
N ALA A 27 1.21 12.49 -14.59
CA ALA A 27 0.87 11.78 -13.36
C ALA A 27 -0.03 10.58 -13.65
N ILE A 28 0.22 9.49 -12.95
CA ILE A 28 -0.74 8.40 -12.79
C ILE A 28 -1.56 8.73 -11.55
N GLU A 29 -2.87 8.94 -11.72
CA GLU A 29 -3.77 9.28 -10.62
C GLU A 29 -4.91 8.28 -10.50
N PHE A 30 -5.17 7.82 -9.28
CA PHE A 30 -6.32 6.99 -8.97
C PHE A 30 -6.72 7.13 -7.50
N GLU A 31 -7.93 6.69 -7.18
CA GLU A 31 -8.43 6.63 -5.80
C GLU A 31 -8.55 5.18 -5.35
N HIS A 32 -8.22 4.92 -4.09
CA HIS A 32 -8.33 3.60 -3.48
C HIS A 32 -9.12 3.71 -2.17
N SER A 33 -10.15 2.89 -2.04
CA SER A 33 -10.96 2.80 -0.82
C SER A 33 -10.54 1.58 -0.01
N CYS A 34 -10.29 1.76 1.28
CA CYS A 34 -9.81 0.72 2.18
C CYS A 34 -10.44 0.88 3.57
N HIS A 35 -10.52 -0.19 4.36
CA HIS A 35 -10.99 -0.11 5.75
C HIS A 35 -9.87 0.25 6.74
N ASP A 36 -8.61 0.15 6.30
CA ASP A 36 -7.46 0.45 7.14
C ASP A 36 -7.07 1.92 7.05
N ASP A 37 -6.66 2.48 8.19
CA ASP A 37 -6.05 3.80 8.25
C ASP A 37 -4.55 3.71 7.93
N TRP A 38 -4.17 4.14 6.72
CA TRP A 38 -2.79 4.09 6.24
C TRP A 38 -1.85 5.01 7.01
N MET A 39 -2.35 6.13 7.56
CA MET A 39 -1.53 7.04 8.36
C MET A 39 -1.13 6.36 9.66
N ARG A 40 -2.11 5.75 10.34
CA ARG A 40 -1.86 4.99 11.57
C ARG A 40 -0.93 3.79 11.35
N ILE A 41 -1.02 3.14 10.19
CA ILE A 41 -0.11 2.04 9.83
C ILE A 41 1.30 2.54 9.61
N LEU A 42 1.47 3.65 8.88
CA LEU A 42 2.78 4.25 8.65
C LEU A 42 3.43 4.71 9.96
N GLU A 43 2.67 5.33 10.86
CA GLU A 43 3.11 5.68 12.21
C GLU A 43 3.57 4.45 13.00
N ALA A 44 2.77 3.37 12.97
CA ALA A 44 3.14 2.12 13.63
C ALA A 44 4.45 1.55 13.07
N MET A 45 4.66 1.64 11.75
CA MET A 45 5.89 1.19 11.09
C MET A 45 7.13 2.01 11.43
N GLN A 46 7.01 3.19 12.06
CA GLN A 46 8.18 3.98 12.46
C GLN A 46 9.07 3.26 13.48
N GLN A 47 8.53 2.27 14.20
CA GLN A 47 9.28 1.43 15.14
C GLN A 47 10.09 0.33 14.44
N GLN A 48 9.85 0.06 13.16
CA GLN A 48 10.63 -0.91 12.41
C GLN A 48 12.03 -0.37 12.10
N ARG A 49 13.04 -1.09 12.60
CA ARG A 49 14.45 -0.84 12.28
C ARG A 49 14.81 -1.45 10.92
N GLY A 50 15.74 -0.81 10.21
CA GLY A 50 16.28 -1.31 8.93
C GLY A 50 15.56 -0.83 7.67
N LEU A 51 14.57 0.05 7.79
CA LEU A 51 13.93 0.75 6.67
C LEU A 51 13.99 2.26 6.90
N THR A 52 14.26 3.01 5.85
CA THR A 52 14.16 4.47 5.81
C THR A 52 12.70 4.95 5.90
N GLY A 53 12.49 6.27 6.01
CA GLY A 53 11.14 6.85 5.97
C GLY A 53 10.40 6.49 4.68
N ASP A 54 11.06 6.71 3.55
CA ASP A 54 10.47 6.48 2.22
C ASP A 54 10.20 4.99 1.97
N GLU A 55 11.09 4.09 2.38
CA GLU A 55 10.86 2.65 2.27
C GLU A 55 9.66 2.18 3.10
N ARG A 56 9.45 2.76 4.29
CA ARG A 56 8.28 2.45 5.12
C ARG A 56 6.99 2.97 4.48
N ALA A 57 7.02 4.15 3.89
CA ALA A 57 5.89 4.70 3.14
C ALA A 57 5.57 3.83 1.91
N ALA A 58 6.58 3.51 1.11
CA ALA A 58 6.45 2.66 -0.07
C ALA A 58 5.89 1.27 0.29
N LEU A 59 6.41 0.65 1.36
CA LEU A 59 5.95 -0.66 1.83
C LEU A 59 4.50 -0.60 2.33
N THR A 60 4.12 0.46 3.06
CA THR A 60 2.74 0.67 3.52
C THR A 60 1.79 0.77 2.32
N VAL A 61 2.07 1.70 1.40
CA VAL A 61 1.24 1.98 0.23
C VAL A 61 1.16 0.75 -0.68
N GLY A 62 2.30 0.16 -1.05
CA GLY A 62 2.38 -0.97 -1.96
C GLY A 62 1.65 -2.21 -1.43
N THR A 63 1.84 -2.54 -0.15
CA THR A 63 1.15 -3.68 0.47
C THR A 63 -0.36 -3.47 0.50
N LYS A 64 -0.83 -2.25 0.81
CA LYS A 64 -2.26 -1.95 0.87
C LYS A 64 -2.93 -1.96 -0.49
N LEU A 65 -2.30 -1.37 -1.49
CA LEU A 65 -2.78 -1.41 -2.87
C LEU A 65 -2.89 -2.85 -3.38
N LEU A 66 -1.81 -3.63 -3.25
CA LEU A 66 -1.79 -4.99 -3.78
C LEU A 66 -2.75 -5.90 -3.00
N SER A 67 -2.78 -5.85 -1.66
CA SER A 67 -3.72 -6.66 -0.88
C SER A 67 -5.19 -6.25 -1.10
N GLY A 68 -5.48 -4.97 -1.36
CA GLY A 68 -6.80 -4.51 -1.77
C GLY A 68 -7.26 -5.16 -3.07
N LEU A 69 -6.43 -5.10 -4.13
CA LEU A 69 -6.72 -5.76 -5.41
C LEU A 69 -6.98 -7.27 -5.23
N MET A 70 -6.16 -7.95 -4.43
CA MET A 70 -6.31 -9.37 -4.16
C MET A 70 -7.63 -9.72 -3.44
N LEU A 71 -8.18 -8.80 -2.65
CA LEU A 71 -9.46 -8.98 -1.97
C LEU A 71 -10.63 -8.71 -2.91
N ASP A 72 -10.55 -7.65 -3.71
CA ASP A 72 -11.60 -7.23 -4.65
C ASP A 72 -11.83 -8.31 -5.72
N HIS A 73 -10.76 -8.94 -6.22
CA HIS A 73 -10.80 -9.96 -7.25
C HIS A 73 -10.98 -11.41 -6.73
N ARG A 74 -11.12 -11.60 -5.40
CA ARG A 74 -11.14 -12.94 -4.78
C ARG A 74 -12.22 -13.89 -5.31
N LYS A 75 -13.32 -13.34 -5.83
CA LYS A 75 -14.49 -14.09 -6.30
C LYS A 75 -14.54 -14.23 -7.82
N ASP A 76 -13.53 -13.71 -8.52
CA ASP A 76 -13.51 -13.76 -9.97
C ASP A 76 -13.25 -15.20 -10.44
N ALA A 77 -13.87 -15.57 -11.57
CA ALA A 77 -13.75 -16.91 -12.12
C ALA A 77 -12.31 -17.26 -12.55
N ASP A 78 -11.51 -16.24 -12.86
CA ASP A 78 -10.09 -16.34 -13.22
C ASP A 78 -9.22 -15.52 -12.25
N ASP A 79 -9.29 -15.87 -10.96
CA ASP A 79 -8.53 -15.16 -9.92
C ASP A 79 -7.02 -15.49 -9.98
N LEU A 80 -6.29 -14.67 -10.73
CA LEU A 80 -4.83 -14.69 -10.84
C LEU A 80 -4.10 -14.52 -9.50
N PHE A 81 -4.75 -13.95 -8.48
CA PHE A 81 -4.15 -13.74 -7.16
C PHE A 81 -4.26 -14.94 -6.25
N ALA A 82 -5.06 -15.96 -6.60
CA ALA A 82 -5.27 -17.16 -5.79
C ALA A 82 -3.98 -17.80 -5.23
N PRO A 83 -2.94 -18.06 -6.05
CA PRO A 83 -1.69 -18.62 -5.54
C PRO A 83 -0.86 -17.63 -4.69
N LEU A 84 -1.00 -16.33 -4.91
CA LEU A 84 -0.23 -15.30 -4.19
C LEU A 84 -0.83 -14.96 -2.82
N ARG A 85 -2.15 -15.07 -2.66
CA ARG A 85 -2.91 -14.76 -1.42
C ARG A 85 -2.31 -15.35 -0.13
N PRO A 86 -1.97 -16.65 -0.03
CA PRO A 86 -1.38 -17.19 1.20
C PRO A 86 -0.03 -16.56 1.54
N HIS A 87 0.86 -16.40 0.55
CA HIS A 87 2.19 -15.82 0.75
C HIS A 87 2.14 -14.34 1.12
N MET A 88 1.22 -13.58 0.52
CA MET A 88 0.97 -12.21 0.94
C MET A 88 0.50 -12.13 2.40
N GLY A 89 -0.36 -13.05 2.82
CA GLY A 89 -0.81 -13.15 4.21
C GLY A 89 0.34 -13.44 5.19
N GLU A 90 1.24 -14.35 4.84
CA GLU A 90 2.45 -14.66 5.63
C GLU A 90 3.39 -13.45 5.72
N PHE A 91 3.61 -12.77 4.60
CA PHE A 91 4.43 -11.56 4.56
C PHE A 91 3.88 -10.47 5.48
N ILE A 92 2.58 -10.14 5.37
CA ILE A 92 1.91 -9.14 6.22
C ILE A 92 1.97 -9.55 7.70
N LYS A 93 1.81 -10.85 8.00
CA LYS A 93 1.94 -11.35 9.37
C LYS A 93 3.35 -11.13 9.92
N GLY A 94 4.38 -11.39 9.13
CA GLY A 94 5.78 -11.13 9.50
C GLY A 94 6.05 -9.65 9.77
N LEU A 95 5.50 -8.74 8.94
CA LEU A 95 5.60 -7.30 9.16
C LEU A 95 4.97 -6.88 10.50
N LYS A 96 3.75 -7.35 10.79
CA LYS A 96 3.04 -7.04 12.04
C LYS A 96 3.80 -7.55 13.26
N GLN A 97 4.32 -8.77 13.21
CA GLN A 97 5.09 -9.36 14.32
C GLN A 97 6.35 -8.56 14.66
N ARG A 98 7.08 -8.13 13.63
CA ARG A 98 8.25 -7.26 13.82
C ARG A 98 7.89 -5.89 14.38
N ASN A 99 6.64 -5.45 14.21
CA ASN A 99 6.14 -4.21 14.76
C ASN A 99 5.63 -4.33 16.20
N SER A 100 5.15 -5.52 16.59
CA SER A 100 4.66 -5.82 17.95
C SER A 100 5.75 -6.31 18.92
N GLY A 101 6.94 -6.64 18.40
CA GLY A 101 8.08 -7.12 19.19
C GLY A 101 9.04 -6.02 19.67
N ALA A 102 8.59 -4.76 19.70
CA ALA A 102 9.31 -3.60 20.24
C ALA A 102 8.69 -3.16 21.56
#